data_AF-A0A526YPZ8-F1
#
_entry.id   AF-A0A526YPZ8-F1
#
_cell.length_a   1.000
_cell.length_b   1.000
_cell.length_c   1.000
_cell.angle_alpha   90.00
_cell.angle_beta   90.00
_cell.angle_gamma   90.00
#
_symmetry.space_group_name_H-M   'P 1'
#
loop_
_entity.id
_entity.type
_entity.pdbx_description
1 polymer ?
#
loop_
_entity_poly.entity_id
_entity_poly.type
_entity_poly.pdbx_seq_one_letter_code
_entity_poly.pdbx_strand_id
1 'polypeptide(L)'
;MTDLVPPAYLAFDPATRHVRLDPHDPAFFQNPYAAYAFMHGASKVFFWEEFGFWCFGGFDDVSRLLRDRRFGRQNPAGIPDRSGVGEDRTHLSSFDGIEANSMLELEPPVHTRLRTLVNRAFVSRQVERLRPRVEALANELIDRFEPGQVDLLPAFASPLPITIIAEMLGVPVEMGPQLLDWSHQMVAMYMHGRTRETEETANRAAHDFSGFLRGHVAERRKKPGDDLLSLLISAQE
;
A
#
# COMPACT_ATOMS: atom_id res chain seq x y z
N MET A 1 24.16 2.43 31.78
CA MET A 1 22.96 2.74 31.00
C MET A 1 23.08 4.19 30.62
N THR A 2 23.37 4.49 29.36
CA THR A 2 23.28 5.87 28.87
C THR A 2 21.81 6.25 28.96
N ASP A 3 21.48 7.30 29.69
CA ASP A 3 20.10 7.81 29.74
C ASP A 3 19.70 8.20 28.31
N LEU A 4 18.91 7.35 27.67
CA LEU A 4 18.35 7.65 26.36
C LEU A 4 17.36 8.78 26.57
N VAL A 5 17.69 9.96 26.04
CA VAL A 5 16.80 11.12 26.08
C VAL A 5 15.83 10.99 24.90
N PRO A 6 14.50 10.99 25.13
CA PRO A 6 13.54 10.98 24.03
C PRO A 6 13.62 12.29 23.22
N PRO A 7 13.33 12.25 21.90
CA PRO A 7 13.09 13.46 21.14
C PRO A 7 11.99 14.32 21.77
N ALA A 8 12.08 15.65 21.63
CA ALA A 8 11.14 16.58 22.28
C ALA A 8 9.66 16.38 21.89
N TYR A 9 9.42 15.80 20.71
CA TYR A 9 8.10 15.48 20.16
C TYR A 9 7.59 14.08 20.52
N LEU A 10 8.32 13.33 21.37
CA LEU A 10 8.00 11.97 21.80
C LEU A 10 7.94 11.90 23.32
N ALA A 11 6.81 11.46 23.87
CA ALA A 11 6.70 11.11 25.28
C ALA A 11 6.57 9.59 25.44
N PHE A 12 7.36 9.01 26.35
CA PHE A 12 7.36 7.58 26.63
C PHE A 12 7.22 7.32 28.13
N ASP A 13 6.22 6.50 28.50
CA ASP A 13 6.06 5.97 29.86
C ASP A 13 6.65 4.54 29.92
N PRO A 14 7.79 4.33 30.61
CA PRO A 14 8.41 3.02 30.70
C PRO A 14 7.63 2.00 31.54
N ALA A 15 6.80 2.45 32.48
CA ALA A 15 6.04 1.54 33.35
C ALA A 15 4.90 0.86 32.59
N THR A 16 4.24 1.61 31.71
CA THR A 16 3.09 1.12 30.93
C THR A 16 3.45 0.82 29.47
N ARG A 17 4.65 1.21 29.02
CA ARG A 17 5.13 1.16 27.63
C ARG A 17 4.24 1.95 26.66
N HIS A 18 3.69 3.08 27.10
CA HIS A 18 2.89 3.95 26.24
C HIS A 18 3.76 5.02 25.58
N VAL A 19 3.49 5.27 24.30
CA VAL A 19 4.11 6.33 23.51
C VAL A 19 3.02 7.29 23.05
N ARG A 20 3.26 8.58 23.30
CA ARG A 20 2.57 9.69 22.64
C ARG A 20 3.51 10.33 21.64
N LEU A 21 3.12 10.28 20.38
CA LEU A 21 3.86 10.78 19.23
C LEU A 21 2.86 11.07 18.11
N ASP A 22 2.62 12.34 17.81
CA ASP A 22 1.79 12.71 16.66
C ASP A 22 2.48 12.25 15.36
N PRO A 23 1.88 11.36 14.55
CA PRO A 23 2.48 10.93 13.30
C PRO A 23 2.60 12.06 12.26
N HIS A 24 1.94 13.21 12.49
CA HIS A 24 2.03 14.41 11.67
C HIS A 24 3.04 15.44 12.19
N ASP A 25 3.70 15.18 13.32
CA ASP A 25 4.75 16.09 13.82
C ASP A 25 5.83 16.26 12.73
N PRO A 26 6.13 17.49 12.26
CA PRO A 26 7.06 17.68 11.15
C PRO A 26 8.46 17.13 11.39
N ALA A 27 8.95 17.15 12.64
CA ALA A 27 10.28 16.64 12.98
C ALA A 27 10.29 15.11 12.93
N PHE A 28 9.20 14.46 13.36
CA PHE A 28 9.05 13.01 13.21
C PHE A 28 8.83 12.59 11.76
N PHE A 29 7.91 13.23 11.05
CA PHE A 29 7.53 12.88 9.68
C PHE A 29 8.71 12.98 8.70
N GLN A 30 9.51 14.05 8.81
CA GLN A 30 10.68 14.25 7.95
C GLN A 30 11.88 13.39 8.34
N ASN A 31 12.00 13.02 9.61
CA ASN A 31 13.11 12.21 10.12
C ASN A 31 12.69 11.30 11.29
N PRO A 32 12.06 10.14 10.99
CA PRO A 32 11.52 9.29 12.05
C PRO A 32 12.60 8.51 12.80
N TYR A 33 13.83 8.48 12.29
CA TYR A 33 14.90 7.62 12.80
C TYR A 33 15.34 7.96 14.21
N ALA A 34 15.23 9.23 14.64
CA ALA A 34 15.54 9.61 16.03
C ALA A 34 14.55 8.98 17.02
N ALA A 35 13.26 8.97 16.68
CA ALA A 35 12.24 8.28 17.47
C ALA A 35 12.45 6.77 17.45
N TYR A 36 12.72 6.18 16.28
CA TYR A 36 12.98 4.74 16.18
C TYR A 36 14.22 4.29 16.97
N ALA A 37 15.32 5.06 16.91
CA ALA A 37 16.52 4.78 17.67
C ALA A 37 16.26 4.82 19.18
N PHE A 38 15.51 5.82 19.65
CA PHE A 38 15.06 5.89 21.04
C PHE A 38 14.23 4.65 21.42
N MET A 39 13.21 4.31 20.63
CA MET A 39 12.34 3.15 20.91
C MET A 39 13.09 1.82 20.86
N HIS A 40 14.05 1.64 19.95
CA HIS A 40 14.88 0.43 19.89
C HIS A 40 15.74 0.24 21.14
N GLY A 41 16.18 1.34 21.76
CA GLY A 41 16.94 1.33 23.02
C GLY A 41 16.08 1.25 24.28
N ALA A 42 14.90 1.88 24.28
CA ALA A 42 14.02 1.99 25.46
C ALA A 42 12.98 0.86 25.54
N SER A 43 12.22 0.61 24.46
CA SER A 43 11.24 -0.48 24.39
C SER A 43 10.85 -0.80 22.94
N LYS A 44 11.20 -1.99 22.46
CA LYS A 44 10.86 -2.46 21.11
C LYS A 44 9.38 -2.83 20.94
N VAL A 45 8.62 -2.87 22.03
CA VAL A 45 7.17 -3.14 22.07
C VAL A 45 6.50 -2.05 22.89
N PHE A 46 5.55 -1.34 22.31
CA PHE A 46 4.93 -0.17 22.93
C PHE A 46 3.49 0.01 22.44
N PHE A 47 2.65 0.62 23.25
CA PHE A 47 1.32 1.04 22.83
C PHE A 47 1.40 2.47 22.29
N TRP A 48 0.99 2.69 21.04
CA TRP A 48 1.00 4.02 20.42
C TRP A 48 -0.37 4.66 20.59
N GLU A 49 -0.45 5.70 21.42
CA GLU A 49 -1.72 6.29 21.85
C GLU A 49 -2.53 6.88 20.70
N GLU A 50 -1.90 7.60 19.78
CA GLU A 50 -2.57 8.24 18.62
C GLU A 50 -3.23 7.21 17.69
N PHE A 51 -2.67 6.01 17.63
CA PHE A 51 -3.18 4.90 16.82
C PHE A 51 -4.08 3.93 17.60
N GLY A 52 -3.95 3.86 18.93
CA GLY A 52 -4.76 3.00 19.79
C GLY A 52 -4.41 1.51 19.73
N PHE A 53 -3.19 1.14 19.29
CA PHE A 53 -2.76 -0.26 19.22
C PHE A 53 -1.30 -0.49 19.63
N TRP A 54 -0.98 -1.76 19.90
CA TRP A 54 0.37 -2.20 20.19
C TRP A 54 1.23 -2.24 18.92
N CYS A 55 2.41 -1.63 18.99
CA CYS A 55 3.41 -1.53 17.95
C CYS A 55 4.65 -2.34 18.33
N PHE A 56 5.29 -2.91 17.30
CA PHE A 56 6.51 -3.70 17.43
C PHE A 56 7.57 -3.11 16.50
N GLY A 57 8.65 -2.59 17.08
CA GLY A 57 9.76 -1.99 16.34
C GLY A 57 10.99 -2.90 16.24
N GLY A 58 11.06 -3.99 17.01
CA GLY A 58 12.18 -4.91 17.01
C GLY A 58 12.18 -5.85 15.81
N PHE A 59 13.32 -6.02 15.13
CA PHE A 59 13.44 -6.90 13.96
C PHE A 59 12.93 -8.32 14.23
N ASP A 60 13.37 -8.95 15.33
CA ASP A 60 12.99 -10.33 15.65
C ASP A 60 11.48 -10.47 15.89
N ASP A 61 10.89 -9.51 16.61
CA ASP A 61 9.46 -9.49 16.90
C ASP A 61 8.64 -9.29 15.62
N VAL A 62 8.98 -8.29 14.81
CA VAL A 62 8.33 -8.02 13.52
C VAL A 62 8.44 -9.23 12.60
N SER A 63 9.63 -9.82 12.48
CA SER A 63 9.88 -10.98 11.63
C SER A 63 9.10 -12.22 12.08
N ARG A 64 8.94 -12.41 13.39
CA ARG A 64 8.14 -13.49 13.97
C ARG A 64 6.65 -13.27 13.74
N LEU A 65 6.14 -12.06 14.02
CA LEU A 65 4.73 -11.71 13.87
C LEU A 65 4.25 -11.86 12.43
N LEU A 66 5.02 -11.38 11.45
CA LEU A 66 4.69 -11.49 10.03
C LEU A 66 4.62 -12.95 9.51
N ARG A 67 5.14 -13.91 10.26
CA ARG A 67 5.10 -15.36 9.91
C ARG A 67 4.11 -16.14 10.76
N ASP A 68 3.55 -15.54 11.80
CA ASP A 68 2.65 -16.20 12.74
C ASP A 68 1.20 -16.06 12.25
N ARG A 69 0.63 -17.18 11.81
CA ARG A 69 -0.73 -17.24 11.22
C ARG A 69 -1.86 -16.85 12.18
N ARG A 70 -1.56 -16.63 13.47
CA ARG A 70 -2.52 -16.10 14.45
C ARG A 70 -2.73 -14.59 14.28
N PHE A 71 -1.78 -13.88 13.66
CA PHE A 71 -1.85 -12.45 13.34
C PHE A 71 -2.27 -12.26 11.87
N GLY A 72 -3.38 -12.90 11.49
CA GLY A 72 -3.95 -12.79 10.16
C GLY A 72 -4.76 -11.50 9.99
N ARG A 73 -5.06 -11.18 8.72
CA ARG A 73 -5.88 -10.03 8.30
C ARG A 73 -7.37 -10.28 8.53
N GLN A 74 -7.80 -11.52 8.29
CA GLN A 74 -9.16 -11.92 8.63
C GLN A 74 -9.25 -12.18 10.12
N ASN A 75 -10.32 -11.70 10.74
CA ASN A 75 -10.64 -12.00 12.12
C ASN A 75 -11.64 -13.16 12.19
N PRO A 76 -11.18 -14.43 12.32
CA PRO A 76 -12.06 -15.59 12.33
C PRO A 76 -12.94 -15.66 13.58
N ALA A 77 -12.60 -14.94 14.65
CA ALA A 77 -13.41 -14.89 15.86
C ALA A 77 -14.58 -13.89 15.73
N GLY A 78 -14.64 -13.11 14.65
CA GLY A 78 -15.69 -12.12 14.40
C GLY A 78 -15.76 -10.99 15.43
N ILE A 79 -14.77 -10.90 16.35
CA ILE A 79 -14.66 -9.80 17.31
C ILE A 79 -14.22 -8.59 16.51
N PRO A 80 -15.07 -7.60 16.27
CA PRO A 80 -14.72 -6.63 15.25
C PRO A 80 -13.54 -5.78 15.71
N ASP A 81 -12.73 -5.37 14.74
CA ASP A 81 -11.88 -4.20 14.93
C ASP A 81 -12.76 -3.07 15.50
N ARG A 82 -12.24 -2.31 16.46
CA ARG A 82 -12.99 -1.28 17.20
C ARG A 82 -13.53 -0.16 16.29
N SER A 83 -13.28 -0.23 14.98
CA SER A 83 -13.54 0.78 13.96
C SER A 83 -14.84 0.60 13.14
N GLY A 84 -15.91 -0.05 13.65
CA GLY A 84 -17.18 -0.01 12.89
C GLY A 84 -18.28 -1.02 13.20
N VAL A 85 -18.36 -1.58 14.41
CA VAL A 85 -19.53 -2.43 14.75
C VAL A 85 -20.77 -1.57 14.87
N GLY A 86 -21.69 -1.71 13.91
CA GLY A 86 -22.98 -1.02 13.94
C GLY A 86 -22.97 0.40 13.35
N GLU A 87 -21.88 0.84 12.72
CA GLU A 87 -21.90 2.05 11.91
C GLU A 87 -22.46 1.77 10.51
N ASP A 88 -23.36 2.62 10.04
CA ASP A 88 -23.80 2.61 8.65
C ASP A 88 -22.63 3.00 7.74
N ARG A 89 -22.18 2.02 6.94
CA ARG A 89 -21.09 2.15 5.95
C ARG A 89 -21.59 2.11 4.51
N THR A 90 -22.88 2.33 4.27
CA THR A 90 -23.44 2.28 2.91
C THR A 90 -22.77 3.26 1.95
N HIS A 91 -22.29 4.41 2.45
CA HIS A 91 -21.50 5.39 1.70
C HIS A 91 -20.13 4.89 1.24
N LEU A 92 -19.64 3.75 1.77
CA LEU A 92 -18.37 3.09 1.41
C LEU A 92 -18.56 1.85 0.53
N SER A 93 -19.77 1.59 0.03
CA SER A 93 -20.10 0.35 -0.70
C SER A 93 -19.16 -0.02 -1.86
N SER A 94 -18.63 0.94 -2.61
CA SER A 94 -17.69 0.67 -3.71
C SER A 94 -16.29 0.38 -3.18
N PHE A 95 -15.83 1.12 -2.17
CA PHE A 95 -14.55 0.86 -1.51
C PHE A 95 -14.54 -0.50 -0.81
N ASP A 96 -15.53 -0.76 0.05
CA ASP A 96 -15.68 -2.02 0.78
C ASP A 96 -15.84 -3.22 -0.19
N GLY A 97 -16.46 -3.00 -1.37
CA GLY A 97 -16.55 -4.01 -2.42
C GLY A 97 -15.21 -4.40 -3.04
N ILE A 98 -14.29 -3.44 -3.20
CA ILE A 98 -12.90 -3.73 -3.62
C ILE A 98 -12.14 -4.43 -2.50
N GLU A 99 -12.21 -3.91 -1.28
CA GLU A 99 -11.48 -4.44 -0.13
C GLU A 99 -11.86 -5.88 0.20
N ALA A 100 -13.15 -6.22 0.10
CA ALA A 100 -13.63 -7.59 0.28
C ALA A 100 -12.97 -8.62 -0.65
N ASN A 101 -12.38 -8.16 -1.76
CA ASN A 101 -11.68 -8.99 -2.75
C ASN A 101 -10.17 -8.69 -2.83
N SER A 102 -9.65 -7.78 -1.99
CA SER A 102 -8.24 -7.42 -1.96
C SER A 102 -7.40 -8.57 -1.43
N MET A 103 -6.33 -8.95 -2.14
CA MET A 103 -5.39 -9.96 -1.65
C MET A 103 -4.71 -9.55 -0.33
N LEU A 104 -4.71 -8.26 0.01
CA LEU A 104 -4.14 -7.74 1.26
C LEU A 104 -5.02 -8.05 2.48
N GLU A 105 -6.31 -8.32 2.27
CA GLU A 105 -7.30 -8.53 3.34
C GLU A 105 -7.80 -9.98 3.41
N LEU A 106 -7.24 -10.87 2.58
CA LEU A 106 -7.64 -12.27 2.50
C LEU A 106 -6.62 -13.21 3.15
N GLU A 107 -7.11 -14.29 3.74
CA GLU A 107 -6.28 -15.39 4.25
C GLU A 107 -6.39 -16.66 3.37
N PRO A 108 -5.49 -17.64 3.53
CA PRO A 108 -5.66 -18.96 2.91
C PRO A 108 -7.01 -19.61 3.27
N PRO A 109 -7.65 -20.32 2.33
CA PRO A 109 -7.12 -20.75 1.03
C PRO A 109 -7.32 -19.73 -0.11
N VAL A 110 -8.17 -18.72 0.07
CA VAL A 110 -8.52 -17.76 -0.99
C VAL A 110 -7.31 -16.93 -1.40
N HIS A 111 -6.58 -16.37 -0.44
CA HIS A 111 -5.34 -15.63 -0.71
C HIS A 111 -4.32 -16.49 -1.44
N THR A 112 -4.13 -17.76 -1.04
CA THR A 112 -3.19 -18.68 -1.70
C THR A 112 -3.54 -18.90 -3.16
N ARG A 113 -4.83 -19.09 -3.48
CA ARG A 113 -5.30 -19.24 -4.86
C ARG A 113 -5.01 -17.99 -5.70
N LEU A 114 -5.41 -16.81 -5.22
CA LEU A 114 -5.21 -15.55 -5.95
C LEU A 114 -3.72 -15.23 -6.14
N ARG A 115 -2.93 -15.33 -5.06
CA ARG A 115 -1.47 -15.12 -5.09
C ARG A 115 -0.79 -16.06 -6.08
N THR A 116 -1.23 -17.32 -6.18
CA THR A 116 -0.67 -18.28 -7.14
C THR A 116 -0.89 -17.86 -8.60
N LEU A 117 -2.03 -17.25 -8.90
CA LEU A 117 -2.33 -16.74 -10.23
C LEU A 117 -1.47 -15.52 -10.57
N VAL A 118 -1.45 -14.53 -9.67
CA VAL A 118 -0.71 -13.27 -9.86
C VAL A 118 0.80 -13.50 -9.92
N ASN A 119 1.36 -14.36 -9.06
CA ASN A 119 2.80 -14.62 -9.00
C ASN A 119 3.40 -15.12 -10.32
N ARG A 120 2.60 -15.72 -11.22
CA ARG A 120 3.08 -16.16 -12.54
C ARG A 120 3.65 -15.02 -13.37
N ALA A 121 3.14 -13.79 -13.19
CA ALA A 121 3.67 -12.60 -13.86
C ALA A 121 4.93 -12.02 -13.18
N PHE A 122 5.21 -12.41 -11.93
CA PHE A 122 6.32 -11.88 -11.12
C PHE A 122 7.45 -12.88 -10.89
N VAL A 123 7.47 -14.01 -11.60
CA VAL A 123 8.60 -14.95 -11.55
C VAL A 123 9.85 -14.31 -12.17
N SER A 124 11.05 -14.70 -11.70
CA SER A 124 12.32 -14.08 -12.11
C SER A 124 12.50 -13.97 -13.62
N ARG A 125 12.08 -14.99 -14.39
CA ARG A 125 12.16 -14.94 -15.86
C ARG A 125 11.31 -13.83 -16.47
N GLN A 126 10.11 -13.56 -15.94
CA GLN A 126 9.26 -12.47 -16.44
C GLN A 126 9.81 -11.11 -16.03
N VAL A 127 10.31 -10.99 -14.79
CA VAL A 127 10.95 -9.75 -14.32
C VAL A 127 12.21 -9.43 -15.15
N GLU A 128 13.03 -10.42 -15.47
CA GLU A 128 14.22 -10.21 -16.32
C GLU A 128 13.85 -9.79 -17.76
N ARG A 129 12.68 -10.20 -18.29
CA ARG A 129 12.19 -9.72 -19.59
C ARG A 129 11.84 -8.22 -19.56
N LEU A 130 11.54 -7.65 -18.39
CA LEU A 130 11.27 -6.22 -18.23
C LEU A 130 12.55 -5.39 -18.22
N ARG A 131 13.72 -5.98 -17.89
CA ARG A 131 14.98 -5.25 -17.75
C ARG A 131 15.31 -4.35 -18.94
N PRO A 132 15.30 -4.82 -20.21
CA PRO A 132 15.61 -3.95 -21.35
C PRO A 132 14.60 -2.80 -21.51
N ARG A 133 13.32 -3.05 -21.20
CA ARG A 133 12.28 -2.02 -21.28
C ARG A 133 12.43 -0.96 -20.19
N VAL A 134 12.70 -1.38 -18.95
CA VAL A 134 12.97 -0.48 -17.82
C VAL A 134 14.19 0.38 -18.10
N GLU A 135 15.26 -0.20 -18.64
CA GLU A 135 16.48 0.52 -19.02
C GLU A 135 16.22 1.53 -20.13
N ALA A 136 15.50 1.13 -21.20
CA ALA A 136 15.10 2.04 -22.27
C ALA A 136 14.25 3.20 -21.74
N LEU A 137 13.24 2.92 -20.91
CA LEU A 137 12.38 3.96 -20.33
C LEU A 137 13.16 4.91 -19.41
N ALA A 138 14.08 4.38 -18.60
CA ALA A 138 14.93 5.20 -17.74
C ALA A 138 15.79 6.16 -18.59
N ASN A 139 16.41 5.67 -19.67
CA ASN A 139 17.18 6.51 -20.59
C ASN A 139 16.29 7.54 -21.29
N GLU A 140 15.10 7.16 -21.80
CA GLU A 140 14.14 8.09 -22.40
C GLU A 140 13.68 9.20 -21.43
N LEU A 141 13.53 8.88 -20.13
CA LEU A 141 13.23 9.86 -19.10
C LEU A 141 14.40 10.81 -18.86
N ILE A 142 15.62 10.29 -18.80
CA ILE A 142 16.85 11.08 -18.62
C ILE A 142 17.12 11.98 -19.84
N ASP A 143 16.89 11.49 -21.05
CA ASP A 143 17.11 12.24 -22.30
C ASP A 143 16.19 13.46 -22.42
N ARG A 144 15.10 13.51 -21.65
CA ARG A 144 14.18 14.66 -21.57
C ARG A 144 14.62 15.73 -20.57
N PHE A 145 15.71 15.52 -19.85
CA PHE A 145 16.18 16.48 -18.86
C PHE A 145 16.73 17.73 -19.57
N GLU A 146 16.15 18.88 -19.23
CA GLU A 146 16.70 20.16 -19.65
C GLU A 146 18.03 20.44 -18.91
N PRO A 147 19.01 21.11 -19.54
CA PRO A 147 20.24 21.48 -18.87
C PRO A 147 19.99 22.33 -17.61
N GLY A 148 20.70 22.03 -16.52
CA GLY A 148 20.63 22.79 -15.27
C GLY A 148 19.98 21.99 -14.14
N GLN A 149 18.85 22.48 -13.63
CA GLN A 149 18.15 21.85 -12.49
C GLN A 149 16.94 21.07 -12.98
N VAL A 150 16.78 19.85 -12.47
CA VAL A 150 15.65 18.96 -12.74
C VAL A 150 15.08 18.47 -11.43
N ASP A 151 13.76 18.56 -11.27
CA ASP A 151 13.05 17.87 -10.19
C ASP A 151 12.87 16.39 -10.58
N LEU A 152 13.63 15.51 -9.92
CA LEU A 152 13.65 14.08 -10.23
C LEU A 152 12.34 13.37 -9.92
N LEU A 153 11.49 13.90 -9.04
CA LEU A 153 10.23 13.25 -8.69
C LEU A 153 9.28 13.17 -9.89
N PRO A 154 8.78 14.28 -10.45
CA PRO A 154 7.92 14.25 -11.61
C PRO A 154 8.65 13.85 -12.91
N ALA A 155 9.97 14.13 -13.01
CA ALA A 155 10.71 13.88 -14.25
C ALA A 155 11.16 12.42 -14.40
N PHE A 156 11.32 11.65 -13.32
CA PHE A 156 11.89 10.30 -13.38
C PHE A 156 11.26 9.31 -12.39
N ALA A 157 11.26 9.62 -11.10
CA ALA A 157 10.93 8.66 -10.04
C ALA A 157 9.45 8.24 -10.04
N SER A 158 8.54 9.16 -10.37
CA SER A 158 7.12 8.88 -10.54
C SER A 158 6.80 8.19 -11.88
N PRO A 159 7.17 8.73 -13.05
CA PRO A 159 6.76 8.14 -14.34
C PRO A 159 7.32 6.74 -14.58
N LEU A 160 8.56 6.45 -14.16
CA LEU A 160 9.19 5.15 -14.40
C LEU A 160 8.36 3.96 -13.87
N PRO A 161 8.05 3.85 -12.56
CA PRO A 161 7.25 2.74 -12.04
C PRO A 161 5.81 2.75 -12.56
N ILE A 162 5.19 3.91 -12.74
CA ILE A 162 3.80 4.01 -13.23
C ILE A 162 3.66 3.42 -14.63
N THR A 163 4.55 3.80 -15.56
CA THR A 163 4.52 3.29 -16.94
C THR A 163 4.78 1.79 -16.97
N ILE A 164 5.75 1.29 -16.21
CA ILE A 164 6.04 -0.16 -16.18
C ILE A 164 4.85 -0.95 -15.62
N ILE A 165 4.21 -0.47 -14.54
CA ILE A 165 3.02 -1.12 -14.00
C ILE A 165 1.86 -1.09 -15.01
N ALA A 166 1.65 0.03 -15.70
CA ALA A 166 0.62 0.14 -16.73
C ALA A 166 0.84 -0.86 -17.88
N GLU A 167 2.08 -0.97 -18.37
CA GLU A 167 2.47 -1.94 -19.40
C GLU A 167 2.28 -3.39 -18.91
N MET A 168 2.70 -3.70 -17.68
CA MET A 168 2.52 -5.04 -17.08
C MET A 168 1.05 -5.43 -16.93
N LEU A 169 0.20 -4.49 -16.53
CA LEU A 169 -1.25 -4.70 -16.43
C LEU A 169 -1.92 -4.75 -17.80
N GLY A 170 -1.26 -4.28 -18.86
CA GLY A 170 -1.84 -4.16 -20.20
C GLY A 170 -2.89 -3.04 -20.28
N VAL A 171 -2.80 -2.02 -19.43
CA VAL A 171 -3.63 -0.81 -19.51
C VAL A 171 -2.89 0.27 -20.32
N PRO A 172 -3.60 1.23 -20.95
CA PRO A 172 -2.95 2.30 -21.69
C PRO A 172 -2.04 3.13 -20.78
N VAL A 173 -0.82 3.47 -21.23
CA VAL A 173 0.18 4.18 -20.41
C VAL A 173 -0.30 5.58 -20.02
N GLU A 174 -1.08 6.21 -20.89
CA GLU A 174 -1.73 7.51 -20.66
C GLU A 174 -2.73 7.48 -19.48
N MET A 175 -3.21 6.30 -19.08
CA MET A 175 -4.05 6.16 -17.88
C MET A 175 -3.23 6.15 -16.58
N GLY A 176 -1.91 6.02 -16.65
CA GLY A 176 -1.01 5.96 -15.49
C GLY A 176 -1.27 7.04 -14.44
N PRO A 177 -1.34 8.34 -14.79
CA PRO A 177 -1.65 9.40 -13.84
C PRO A 177 -3.01 9.23 -13.15
N GLN A 178 -4.05 8.82 -13.88
CA GLN A 178 -5.40 8.61 -13.33
C GLN A 178 -5.45 7.38 -12.40
N LEU A 179 -4.74 6.30 -12.76
CA LEU A 179 -4.62 5.11 -11.91
C LEU A 179 -3.90 5.43 -10.60
N LEU A 180 -2.85 6.26 -10.66
CA LEU A 180 -2.15 6.73 -9.47
C LEU A 180 -3.06 7.60 -8.59
N ASP A 181 -3.81 8.54 -9.19
CA ASP A 181 -4.74 9.40 -8.48
C ASP A 181 -5.82 8.60 -7.73
N TRP A 182 -6.49 7.66 -8.40
CA TRP A 182 -7.43 6.77 -7.74
C TRP A 182 -6.78 5.95 -6.62
N SER A 183 -5.54 5.46 -6.84
CA SER A 183 -4.79 4.72 -5.83
C SER A 183 -4.49 5.59 -4.60
N HIS A 184 -4.07 6.85 -4.77
CA HIS A 184 -3.82 7.76 -3.65
C HIS A 184 -5.10 8.06 -2.86
N GLN A 185 -6.20 8.31 -3.56
CA GLN A 185 -7.50 8.57 -2.92
C GLN A 185 -7.98 7.37 -2.10
N MET A 186 -7.78 6.14 -2.60
CA MET A 186 -8.09 4.92 -1.85
C MET A 186 -7.14 4.68 -0.68
N VAL A 187 -5.83 4.89 -0.86
CA VAL A 187 -4.81 4.68 0.18
C VAL A 187 -4.99 5.63 1.38
N ALA A 188 -5.56 6.82 1.15
CA ALA A 188 -5.87 7.77 2.20
C ALA A 188 -6.77 7.18 3.31
N MET A 189 -7.54 6.11 3.04
CA MET A 189 -8.33 5.39 4.03
C MET A 189 -7.52 4.74 5.16
N TYR A 190 -6.23 4.48 4.93
CA TYR A 190 -5.34 3.86 5.91
C TYR A 190 -4.46 4.86 6.67
N MET A 191 -4.58 6.15 6.36
CA MET A 191 -3.82 7.21 7.03
C MET A 191 -4.47 7.58 8.37
N HIS A 192 -3.64 8.02 9.33
CA HIS A 192 -4.15 8.60 10.58
C HIS A 192 -4.98 9.86 10.28
N GLY A 193 -6.03 10.10 11.05
CA GLY A 193 -6.91 11.25 10.84
C GLY A 193 -7.93 11.12 9.70
N ARG A 194 -8.26 9.89 9.27
CA ARG A 194 -9.33 9.62 8.28
C ARG A 194 -10.62 10.40 8.60
N THR A 195 -11.13 11.15 7.63
CA THR A 195 -12.37 11.93 7.75
C THR A 195 -13.49 11.37 6.86
N ARG A 196 -14.71 11.90 6.99
CA ARG A 196 -15.82 11.59 6.09
C ARG A 196 -15.55 11.98 4.64
N GLU A 197 -14.86 13.11 4.42
CA GLU A 197 -14.46 13.54 3.08
C GLU A 197 -13.45 12.57 2.45
N THR A 198 -12.49 12.07 3.24
CA THR A 198 -11.57 11.01 2.82
C THR A 198 -12.34 9.76 2.38
N GLU A 199 -13.30 9.34 3.20
CA GLU A 199 -14.16 8.17 2.94
C GLU A 199 -14.95 8.31 1.64
N GLU A 200 -15.63 9.44 1.43
CA GLU A 200 -16.42 9.68 0.22
C GLU A 200 -15.54 9.79 -1.04
N THR A 201 -14.36 10.40 -0.92
CA THR A 201 -13.39 10.52 -2.02
C THR A 201 -12.85 9.14 -2.41
N ALA A 202 -12.43 8.34 -1.44
CA ALA A 202 -11.98 6.97 -1.67
C ALA A 202 -13.07 6.09 -2.30
N ASN A 203 -14.33 6.24 -1.87
CA ASN A 203 -15.45 5.48 -2.43
C ASN A 203 -15.74 5.87 -3.89
N ARG A 204 -15.66 7.16 -4.24
CA ARG A 204 -15.76 7.61 -5.65
C ARG A 204 -14.62 7.06 -6.50
N ALA A 205 -13.37 7.16 -6.02
CA ALA A 205 -12.22 6.58 -6.70
C ALA A 205 -12.37 5.07 -6.92
N ALA A 206 -12.83 4.33 -5.91
CA ALA A 206 -13.11 2.91 -6.02
C ALA A 206 -14.19 2.60 -7.06
N HIS A 207 -15.25 3.41 -7.12
CA HIS A 207 -16.31 3.28 -8.13
C HIS A 207 -15.75 3.45 -9.55
N ASP A 208 -15.04 4.55 -9.79
CA ASP A 208 -14.50 4.92 -11.10
C ASP A 208 -13.43 3.93 -11.57
N PHE A 209 -12.50 3.56 -10.69
CA PHE A 209 -11.48 2.56 -10.96
C PHE A 209 -12.08 1.20 -11.31
N SER A 210 -13.09 0.75 -10.55
CA SER A 210 -13.80 -0.50 -10.83
C SER A 210 -14.59 -0.44 -12.14
N GLY A 211 -15.17 0.71 -12.47
CA GLY A 211 -15.82 0.98 -13.76
C GLY A 211 -14.84 0.84 -14.93
N PHE A 212 -13.70 1.53 -14.84
CA PHE A 212 -12.61 1.45 -15.82
C PHE A 212 -12.11 0.02 -16.02
N LEU A 213 -11.75 -0.68 -14.94
CA LEU A 213 -11.23 -2.05 -15.03
C LEU A 213 -12.25 -3.02 -15.62
N ARG A 214 -13.54 -2.91 -15.28
CA ARG A 214 -14.58 -3.76 -15.89
C ARG A 214 -14.68 -3.56 -17.39
N GLY A 215 -14.64 -2.30 -17.85
CA GLY A 215 -14.60 -1.99 -19.28
C GLY A 215 -13.36 -2.55 -19.96
N HIS A 216 -12.18 -2.35 -19.36
CA HIS A 216 -10.91 -2.83 -19.90
C HIS A 216 -10.83 -4.36 -19.96
N VAL A 217 -11.30 -5.05 -18.93
CA VAL A 217 -11.40 -6.52 -18.90
C VAL A 217 -12.34 -7.04 -20.00
N ALA A 218 -13.47 -6.37 -20.24
CA ALA A 218 -14.40 -6.75 -21.31
C ALA A 218 -13.76 -6.65 -22.71
N GLU A 219 -12.94 -5.62 -22.95
CA GLU A 219 -12.19 -5.50 -24.20
C GLU A 219 -11.05 -6.53 -24.30
N ARG A 220 -10.31 -6.76 -23.21
CA ARG A 220 -9.24 -7.77 -23.15
C ARG A 220 -9.74 -9.19 -23.36
N ARG A 221 -10.96 -9.52 -22.93
CA ARG A 221 -11.62 -10.81 -23.25
C ARG A 221 -11.80 -11.03 -24.75
N LYS A 222 -12.08 -9.96 -25.51
CA LYS A 222 -12.24 -10.03 -26.98
C LYS A 222 -10.88 -10.06 -27.69
N LYS A 223 -9.87 -9.40 -27.11
CA LYS A 223 -8.52 -9.25 -27.68
C LYS A 223 -7.45 -9.48 -26.59
N PRO A 224 -7.18 -10.74 -26.21
CA PRO A 224 -6.17 -11.05 -25.20
C PRO A 224 -4.78 -10.57 -25.63
N GLY A 225 -4.00 -10.07 -24.68
CA GLY A 225 -2.59 -9.69 -24.86
C GLY A 225 -1.63 -10.60 -24.08
N ASP A 226 -0.33 -10.29 -24.13
CA ASP A 226 0.70 -10.88 -23.25
C ASP A 226 0.88 -10.03 -21.98
N ASP A 227 -0.23 -9.75 -21.28
CA ASP A 227 -0.30 -8.89 -20.10
C ASP A 227 -0.93 -9.60 -18.89
N LEU A 228 -0.71 -9.05 -17.67
CA LEU A 228 -1.19 -9.67 -16.43
C LEU A 228 -2.72 -9.82 -16.41
N LEU A 229 -3.48 -8.86 -16.93
CA LEU A 229 -4.94 -8.96 -16.94
C LEU A 229 -5.41 -10.09 -17.85
N SER A 230 -4.80 -10.27 -19.02
CA SER A 230 -5.08 -11.37 -19.94
C SER A 230 -4.75 -12.72 -19.31
N LEU A 231 -3.62 -12.81 -18.59
CA LEU A 231 -3.25 -14.02 -17.83
C LEU A 231 -4.28 -14.35 -16.74
N LEU A 232 -4.73 -13.35 -15.97
CA LEU A 232 -5.72 -13.55 -14.90
C LEU A 232 -7.10 -13.94 -15.45
N ILE A 233 -7.53 -13.34 -16.55
CA ILE A 233 -8.76 -13.70 -17.26
C ILE A 233 -8.72 -15.17 -17.66
N SER A 234 -7.63 -15.61 -18.30
CA SER A 234 -7.49 -16.99 -18.78
C SER A 234 -7.45 -18.04 -17.67
N ALA A 235 -7.07 -17.65 -16.46
CA ALA A 235 -6.97 -18.58 -15.33
C ALA A 235 -8.29 -18.77 -14.55
N GLN A 236 -9.31 -17.97 -14.86
CA GLN A 236 -10.64 -18.05 -14.24
C GLN A 236 -11.64 -18.86 -15.10
N GLU A 237 -11.35 -19.03 -16.39
CA GLU A 237 -12.05 -19.93 -17.32
C GLU A 237 -11.50 -21.36 -17.23
#